data_AF-A0A661XE70-F1
#
_entry.id   AF-A0A661XE70-F1
#
_cell.length_a   1.000
_cell.length_b   1.000
_cell.length_c   1.000
_cell.angle_alpha   90.00
_cell.angle_beta   90.00
_cell.angle_gamma   90.00
#
_symmetry.space_group_name_H-M   'P 1'
#
loop_
_entity.id
_entity.type
_entity.pdbx_description
1 polymer ?
#
loop_
_entity_poly.entity_id
_entity_poly.type
_entity_poly.pdbx_seq_one_letter_code
_entity_poly.pdbx_strand_id
1 'polypeptide(L)' 'MLTELSVKDFVRKLALDTPTPGGGSAAALTGAMSAALIEMVLQVSLKKKDDPDEVEKCKEVAKKYSRLSKKLI' A
#
# COMPACT_ATOMS: atom_id res chain seq x y z
N MET A 1 12.74 -13.19 2.35
CA MET A 1 12.22 -12.37 1.22
C MET A 1 12.35 -10.89 1.57
N LEU A 2 12.35 -9.97 0.59
CA LEU A 2 12.45 -8.52 0.86
C LEU A 2 11.29 -8.00 1.74
N THR A 3 10.14 -8.66 1.68
CA THR A 3 8.91 -8.38 2.46
C THR A 3 9.04 -8.65 3.95
N GLU A 4 9.98 -9.51 4.36
CA GLU A 4 10.21 -9.88 5.76
C GLU A 4 11.25 -8.97 6.44
N LEU A 5 11.87 -8.07 5.67
CA LEU A 5 12.83 -7.12 6.23
C LEU A 5 12.08 -6.04 7.02
N SER A 6 12.70 -5.60 8.12
CA SER A 6 12.26 -4.34 8.72
C SER A 6 12.43 -3.20 7.70
N VAL A 7 11.60 -2.15 7.79
CA VAL A 7 11.73 -0.96 6.94
C VAL A 7 13.16 -0.40 7.01
N LYS A 8 13.77 -0.41 8.20
CA LYS A 8 15.15 0.03 8.42
C LYS A 8 16.15 -0.83 7.64
N ASP A 9 15.98 -2.14 7.64
CA ASP A 9 16.89 -3.05 6.92
C ASP A 9 16.72 -2.99 5.41
N PHE A 10 15.49 -2.84 4.92
CA PHE A 10 15.21 -2.63 3.51
C PHE A 10 15.90 -1.36 3.00
N VAL A 11 15.72 -0.24 3.70
CA VAL A 11 16.35 1.05 3.34
C VAL A 11 17.87 0.97 3.39
N ARG A 12 18.43 0.33 4.43
CA ARG A 12 19.88 0.13 4.54
C ARG A 12 20.41 -0.70 3.37
N LYS A 13 19.76 -1.80 3.00
CA LYS A 13 20.19 -2.67 1.89
C LYS A 13 20.05 -1.98 0.53
N LEU A 14 18.98 -1.20 0.33
CA LEU A 14 18.77 -0.42 -0.91
C LEU A 14 19.90 0.58 -1.19
N ALA A 15 20.57 1.08 -0.14
CA ALA A 15 21.68 2.01 -0.25
C ALA A 15 23.05 1.35 -0.45
N LEU A 16 23.14 0.01 -0.39
CA LEU A 16 24.39 -0.71 -0.62
C LEU A 16 24.69 -0.82 -2.12
N ASP A 17 25.98 -0.90 -2.47
CA ASP A 17 26.45 -1.24 -3.81
C ASP A 17 26.24 -2.73 -4.10
N THR A 18 24.98 -3.15 -4.11
CA THR A 18 24.54 -4.52 -4.39
C THR A 18 23.33 -4.49 -5.31
N PRO A 19 23.13 -5.48 -6.19
CA PRO A 19 22.05 -5.47 -7.17
C PRO A 19 20.63 -5.62 -6.56
N THR A 20 20.46 -5.88 -5.26
CA THR A 20 19.14 -6.09 -4.63
C THR A 20 19.14 -5.63 -3.16
N PRO A 21 18.09 -4.92 -2.69
CA PRO A 21 16.91 -4.44 -3.41
C PRO A 21 17.24 -3.29 -4.39
N GLY A 22 16.52 -3.24 -5.51
CA GLY A 22 16.68 -2.21 -6.53
C GLY A 22 15.47 -1.27 -6.65
N GLY A 23 15.48 -0.41 -7.67
CA GLY A 23 14.43 0.58 -7.90
C GLY A 23 13.03 -0.03 -8.08
N GLY A 24 12.92 -1.20 -8.71
CA GLY A 24 11.64 -1.90 -8.87
C GLY A 24 11.01 -2.32 -7.53
N SER A 25 11.80 -2.91 -6.62
CA SER A 25 11.32 -3.24 -5.27
C SER A 25 10.98 -2.02 -4.43
N ALA A 26 11.74 -0.93 -4.59
CA ALA A 26 11.42 0.34 -3.93
C ALA A 26 10.09 0.91 -4.44
N ALA A 27 9.88 0.95 -5.76
CA ALA A 27 8.64 1.40 -6.39
C ALA A 27 7.44 0.53 -5.98
N ALA A 28 7.62 -0.79 -5.90
CA ALA A 28 6.59 -1.71 -5.45
C ALA A 28 6.18 -1.43 -3.98
N LEU A 29 7.15 -1.28 -3.08
CA LEU A 29 6.90 -0.92 -1.68
C LEU A 29 6.19 0.43 -1.55
N THR A 30 6.64 1.46 -2.29
CA THR A 30 5.99 2.78 -2.31
C THR A 30 4.54 2.68 -2.82
N GLY A 31 4.29 1.89 -3.87
CA GLY A 31 2.94 1.66 -4.37
C GLY A 31 2.05 0.92 -3.36
N ALA A 32 2.59 -0.07 -2.65
CA ALA A 32 1.87 -0.79 -1.61
C ALA A 32 1.48 0.13 -0.45
N MET A 33 2.42 0.97 0.02
CA MET A 33 2.17 2.00 1.04
C MET A 33 1.09 2.98 0.58
N SER A 34 1.16 3.45 -0.66
CA SER A 34 0.17 4.38 -1.22
C SER A 34 -1.22 3.76 -1.29
N ALA A 35 -1.32 2.50 -1.72
CA ALA A 35 -2.58 1.78 -1.77
C ALA A 35 -3.18 1.55 -0.37
N ALA A 36 -2.36 1.19 0.61
CA ALA A 36 -2.79 1.04 2.00
C ALA A 36 -3.27 2.36 2.61
N LEU A 37 -2.60 3.48 2.30
CA LEU A 37 -3.04 4.82 2.72
C LEU A 37 -4.41 5.19 2.13
N ILE A 38 -4.63 4.92 0.84
CA ILE A 38 -5.93 5.19 0.19
C ILE A 38 -7.04 4.35 0.83
N GLU A 39 -6.79 3.06 1.07
CA GLU A 39 -7.73 2.19 1.79
C GLU A 39 -8.07 2.77 3.18
N MET A 40 -7.07 3.17 3.96
CA MET A 40 -7.27 3.76 5.29
C MET A 40 -8.13 5.04 5.23
N VAL A 41 -7.86 5.95 4.29
CA VAL A 41 -8.63 7.20 4.13
C VAL A 41 -10.08 6.90 3.76
N LEU A 42 -10.34 5.92 2.89
CA LEU A 42 -11.69 5.50 2.52
C LEU A 42 -12.43 4.92 3.73
N GLN A 43 -11.77 4.11 4.55
CA GLN A 43 -12.35 3.57 5.80
C GLN A 43 -12.69 4.67 6.82
N VAL A 44 -11.85 5.71 6.93
CA VAL A 44 -12.17 6.89 7.77
C VAL A 44 -13.36 7.66 7.21
N SER A 45 -13.44 7.80 5.88
CA SER A 45 -14.52 8.52 5.20
C SER A 45 -15.87 7.81 5.33
N LEU A 46 -15.88 6.47 5.26
CA LEU A 46 -17.08 5.64 5.43
C LEU A 46 -17.76 5.83 6.79
N LYS A 47 -17.02 6.18 7.85
CA LYS A 47 -17.60 6.42 9.18
C LYS A 47 -18.44 7.70 9.28
N LYS A 48 -18.40 8.56 8.25
CA LYS A 48 -19.06 9.87 8.23
C LYS A 48 -20.09 10.00 7.11
N LYS A 49 -20.37 8.92 6.37
CA LYS A 49 -21.27 8.91 5.21
C LYS A 49 -22.51 8.08 5.53
N ASP A 50 -23.66 8.63 5.21
CA ASP A 50 -24.96 7.97 5.40
C ASP A 50 -25.66 7.68 4.06
N ASP A 51 -25.16 8.24 2.95
CA ASP A 51 -25.67 7.97 1.60
C ASP A 51 -25.28 6.55 1.12
N PRO A 52 -26.25 5.66 0.84
CA PRO A 52 -25.97 4.27 0.49
C PRO A 52 -25.12 4.10 -0.77
N ASP A 53 -25.33 4.93 -1.80
CA ASP A 53 -24.62 4.83 -3.08
C ASP A 53 -23.17 5.27 -2.94
N GLU A 54 -22.91 6.34 -2.20
CA GLU A 54 -21.55 6.78 -1.88
C GLU A 54 -20.82 5.78 -0.98
N VAL A 55 -21.52 5.18 -0.01
CA VAL A 55 -20.97 4.13 0.86
C VAL A 55 -20.54 2.92 0.05
N GLU A 56 -21.36 2.44 -0.88
CA GLU A 56 -21.01 1.29 -1.72
C GLU A 56 -19.81 1.60 -2.62
N LYS A 57 -19.80 2.74 -3.30
CA LYS A 57 -18.65 3.19 -4.11
C LYS A 57 -17.36 3.26 -3.29
N CYS A 58 -17.41 3.82 -2.08
CA CYS A 58 -16.25 3.89 -1.20
C CYS A 58 -15.75 2.48 -0.79
N LYS A 59 -16.66 1.54 -0.52
CA LYS A 59 -16.30 0.15 -0.19
C LYS A 59 -15.66 -0.57 -1.38
N GLU A 60 -16.19 -0.40 -2.59
CA GLU A 60 -15.62 -0.99 -3.80
C GLU A 60 -14.19 -0.50 -4.05
N VAL A 61 -13.98 0.82 -3.96
CA VAL A 61 -12.66 1.42 -4.15
C VAL A 61 -11.70 0.98 -3.03
N ALA A 62 -12.15 0.94 -1.77
CA ALA A 62 -11.32 0.46 -0.66
C ALA A 62 -10.87 -0.99 -0.89
N LYS A 63 -11.78 -1.86 -1.34
CA LYS A 63 -11.49 -3.26 -1.67
C LYS A 63 -10.49 -3.38 -2.83
N LYS A 64 -10.58 -2.51 -3.84
CA LYS A 64 -9.62 -2.45 -4.95
C LYS A 64 -8.21 -2.11 -4.44
N TYR A 65 -8.06 -1.10 -3.59
CA TYR A 65 -6.75 -0.69 -3.07
C TYR A 65 -6.18 -1.68 -2.04
N SER A 66 -7.04 -2.34 -1.25
CA SER A 66 -6.66 -3.45 -0.37
C SER A 66 -6.04 -4.63 -1.13
N ARG A 67 -6.57 -4.93 -2.33
CA ARG A 67 -5.99 -5.96 -3.21
C ARG A 67 -4.70 -5.50 -3.86
N LEU A 68 -4.63 -4.22 -4.25
CA LEU A 68 -3.44 -3.67 -4.89
C LEU A 68 -2.26 -3.64 -3.94
N SER A 69 -2.45 -3.23 -2.67
CA SER A 69 -1.40 -3.22 -1.66
C SER A 69 -0.79 -4.61 -1.50
N LYS A 70 -1.63 -5.65 -1.32
CA LYS A 70 -1.22 -7.06 -1.20
C LYS A 70 -0.62 -7.68 -2.47
N LYS A 71 -0.83 -7.07 -3.64
CA LYS A 71 -0.26 -7.56 -4.90
C LYS A 71 1.16 -7.02 -5.13
N LEU A 72 1.47 -5.87 -4.53
CA LEU A 72 2.73 -5.17 -4.72
C LEU A 72 3.83 -5.62 -3.74
N ILE A 73 3.47 -6.34 -2.68
CA ILE A 73 4.38 -6.94 -1.71
C ILE A 73 4.08 -8.43 -1.57
#